data_AF-A0AAW1HP64-F1
#
_entry.id   AF-A0AAW1HP64-F1
#
_cell.length_a   1.000
_cell.length_b   1.000
_cell.length_c   1.000
_cell.angle_alpha   90.00
_cell.angle_beta   90.00
_cell.angle_gamma   90.00
#
_symmetry.space_group_name_H-M   'P 1'
#
loop_
_entity.id
_entity.type
_entity.pdbx_description
1 polymer ?
#
loop_
_entity_poly.entity_id
_entity_poly.type
_entity_poly.pdbx_seq_one_letter_code
_entity_poly.pdbx_strand_id
1 'polypeptide(L)'
;MRTLFNLVIFAVCLHLLMNDVVGSLHYEGARVVKRDDRTSVFESEFGSISTVDIDDGTGRRTHHFQFIDMEPNSLFLPVLLHADMILYVKSGSGVLSWTEGDKSDKINEVNLQRGDLYSLKSNSLFYLNSTISSVSDYPRLKIVAIFTNPDDDDELQGPFVGPYSSISDLVRSFDRPVLQATFQVPQEVIEELTNSTATQAIVHADQQSEKESWEEEMMHVNAMFGIQRFDKQEANKKKKKKKYTTTFNIYKEAPDFQNCNGWSKVVTKHDLRALQGSQIGVYVVNLTKGSMMGPHWNPSGAEVAMVLDGEGMVQVVCPSRLTNKDCKNTRVRVEKGDVFTVPRFHPSAQMSFNNGSFVFMGFSTTSKKNQPQFLAGKDSVLQALDESILGVSLNVSNTTVGQLVSPRDKSILMDCTSCAEELEMSIEQEPGKERPEEEEEEEERREEEEEEERREEEQREGGRGEKETPEEEMSRGRERREEEAEAEEQMGGRGGKKETPEEEMSRSRGRERREEEAEAEEEMGGRGEDERAGRQREEEERGEPWENKKLKLNTEVGKVES
;
A
#
# COMPACT_ATOMS: atom_id res chain seq x y z
N MET A 1 43.55 13.72 37.16
CA MET A 1 43.06 14.18 35.84
C MET A 1 42.75 13.03 34.89
N ARG A 2 43.68 12.12 34.56
CA ARG A 2 43.41 10.96 33.68
C ARG A 2 42.27 10.04 34.15
N THR A 3 42.17 9.80 35.45
CA THR A 3 41.09 8.97 36.04
C THR A 3 39.72 9.62 35.94
N LEU A 4 39.63 10.93 36.09
CA LEU A 4 38.37 11.68 35.92
C LEU A 4 37.94 11.73 34.45
N PHE A 5 38.89 11.88 33.53
CA PHE A 5 38.62 11.91 32.09
C PHE A 5 38.06 10.56 31.60
N ASN A 6 38.64 9.44 32.04
CA ASN A 6 38.14 8.11 31.70
C ASN A 6 36.75 7.82 32.29
N LEU A 7 36.43 8.37 33.46
CA LEU A 7 35.12 8.20 34.10
C LEU A 7 34.02 8.99 33.38
N VAL A 8 34.36 10.16 32.85
CA VAL A 8 33.45 10.97 32.01
C VAL A 8 33.22 10.28 30.66
N ILE A 9 34.26 9.74 30.01
CA ILE A 9 34.10 8.98 28.76
C ILE A 9 33.25 7.75 28.99
N PHE A 10 33.47 7.01 30.09
CA PHE A 10 32.67 5.83 30.40
C PHE A 10 31.22 6.19 30.69
N ALA A 11 30.95 7.30 31.38
CA ALA A 11 29.59 7.78 31.63
C ALA A 11 28.88 8.27 30.36
N VAL A 12 29.61 8.90 29.43
CA VAL A 12 29.08 9.33 28.12
C VAL A 12 28.82 8.11 27.23
N CYS A 13 29.74 7.14 27.17
CA CYS A 13 29.51 5.88 26.46
C CYS A 13 28.37 5.08 27.09
N LEU A 14 28.21 5.07 28.41
CA LEU A 14 27.09 4.41 29.07
C LEU A 14 25.77 5.17 28.81
N HIS A 15 25.77 6.50 28.71
CA HIS A 15 24.60 7.28 28.29
C HIS A 15 24.23 7.04 26.81
N LEU A 16 25.23 6.94 25.92
CA LEU A 16 25.00 6.62 24.51
C LEU A 16 24.49 5.18 24.36
N LEU A 17 25.08 4.21 25.07
CA LEU A 17 24.64 2.82 25.08
C LEU A 17 23.27 2.63 25.77
N MET A 18 22.94 3.43 26.78
CA MET A 18 21.60 3.40 27.41
C MET A 18 20.55 4.08 26.52
N ASN A 19 20.93 5.07 25.70
CA ASN A 19 20.06 5.63 24.68
C ASN A 19 19.87 4.69 23.48
N ASP A 20 20.84 3.82 23.17
CA ASP A 20 20.68 2.77 22.15
C ASP A 20 19.88 1.56 22.67
N VAL A 21 19.87 1.31 23.99
CA VAL A 21 19.10 0.21 24.61
C VAL A 21 17.67 0.62 24.97
N VAL A 22 17.38 1.91 25.15
CA VAL A 22 16.01 2.41 25.06
C VAL A 22 15.75 2.70 23.59
N GLY A 23 15.49 1.63 22.82
CA GLY A 23 15.02 1.77 21.45
C GLY A 23 13.91 2.82 21.43
N SER A 24 14.15 3.93 20.74
CA SER A 24 13.12 4.90 20.43
C SER A 24 12.00 4.10 19.77
N LEU A 25 10.88 3.87 20.48
CA LEU A 25 9.69 3.32 19.87
C LEU A 25 9.23 4.35 18.84
N HIS A 26 9.72 4.24 17.61
CA HIS A 26 9.24 5.00 16.48
C HIS A 26 7.84 4.49 16.15
N TYR A 27 6.85 5.16 16.75
CA TYR A 27 5.44 5.04 16.42
C TYR A 27 5.23 5.69 15.04
N GLU A 28 5.48 4.92 14.00
CA GLU A 28 5.05 5.26 12.65
C GLU A 28 3.57 4.90 12.48
N GLY A 29 2.86 5.62 11.61
CA GLY A 29 1.44 5.40 11.35
C GLY A 29 1.16 4.07 10.65
N ALA A 30 0.67 4.08 9.41
CA ALA A 30 0.54 2.86 8.64
C ALA A 30 1.93 2.34 8.23
N ARG A 31 2.24 1.07 8.49
CA ARG A 31 3.36 0.38 7.85
C ARG A 31 2.85 -0.40 6.65
N VAL A 32 3.66 -0.49 5.61
CA VAL A 32 3.37 -1.28 4.41
C VAL A 32 4.60 -2.10 4.07
N VAL A 33 4.39 -3.38 3.75
CA VAL A 33 5.40 -4.25 3.14
C VAL A 33 4.87 -4.63 1.77
N LYS A 34 5.61 -4.26 0.72
CA LYS A 34 5.21 -4.56 -0.65
C LYS A 34 5.31 -6.06 -0.92
N ARG A 35 4.48 -6.55 -1.85
CA ARG A 35 4.50 -7.96 -2.26
C ARG A 35 5.90 -8.44 -2.68
N ASP A 36 6.64 -7.58 -3.36
CA ASP A 36 7.92 -7.94 -3.94
C ASP A 36 9.09 -7.78 -2.94
N ASP A 37 8.85 -7.11 -1.81
CA ASP A 37 9.81 -6.97 -0.69
C ASP A 37 9.76 -8.15 0.30
N ARG A 38 8.91 -9.15 0.05
CA ARG A 38 8.79 -10.30 0.95
C ARG A 38 10.04 -11.16 0.92
N THR A 39 10.41 -11.68 2.08
CA THR A 39 11.57 -12.58 2.17
C THR A 39 11.17 -13.97 1.66
N SER A 40 11.89 -14.49 0.66
CA SER A 40 11.71 -15.88 0.21
C SER A 40 12.28 -16.85 1.24
N VAL A 41 11.46 -17.79 1.70
CA VAL A 41 11.84 -18.85 2.66
C VAL A 41 12.16 -20.15 1.91
N PHE A 42 11.40 -20.43 0.84
CA PHE A 42 11.55 -21.63 0.03
C PHE A 42 11.02 -21.38 -1.38
N GLU A 43 11.69 -21.95 -2.39
CA GLU A 43 11.24 -21.88 -3.78
C GLU A 43 11.63 -23.16 -4.53
N SER A 44 10.72 -23.67 -5.33
CA SER A 44 10.87 -24.86 -6.17
C SER A 44 9.90 -24.81 -7.34
N GLU A 45 10.05 -25.74 -8.28
CA GLU A 45 9.09 -25.90 -9.38
C GLU A 45 7.68 -26.33 -8.92
N PHE A 46 7.53 -26.81 -7.67
CA PHE A 46 6.25 -27.28 -7.12
C PHE A 46 5.55 -26.25 -6.24
N GLY A 47 6.20 -25.13 -5.94
CA GLY A 47 5.67 -24.09 -5.09
C GLY A 47 6.74 -23.26 -4.37
N SER A 48 6.28 -22.24 -3.66
CA SER A 48 7.12 -21.32 -2.90
C SER A 48 6.49 -20.92 -1.57
N ILE A 49 7.34 -20.49 -0.64
CA ILE A 49 6.96 -19.94 0.66
C ILE A 49 7.71 -18.61 0.79
N SER A 50 6.96 -17.52 1.03
CA SER A 50 7.53 -16.22 1.36
C SER A 50 6.98 -15.71 2.69
N THR A 51 7.70 -14.84 3.36
CA THR A 51 7.38 -14.35 4.70
C THR A 51 7.39 -12.83 4.80
N VAL A 52 6.59 -12.31 5.74
CA VAL A 52 6.57 -10.92 6.18
C VAL A 52 6.54 -10.88 7.70
N ASP A 53 7.46 -10.11 8.27
CA ASP A 53 7.42 -9.71 9.67
C ASP A 53 7.04 -8.23 9.74
N ILE A 54 5.90 -7.92 10.36
CA ILE A 54 5.36 -6.55 10.38
C ILE A 54 4.94 -6.13 11.78
N ASP A 55 5.42 -4.96 12.22
CA ASP A 55 5.02 -4.36 13.51
C ASP A 55 3.58 -3.84 13.42
N ASP A 56 2.79 -4.07 14.46
CA ASP A 56 1.39 -3.65 14.54
C ASP A 56 1.19 -2.13 14.78
N GLY A 57 2.30 -1.37 14.71
CA GLY A 57 2.43 0.05 15.00
C GLY A 57 2.38 0.39 16.48
N THR A 58 2.41 -0.61 17.37
CA THR A 58 2.61 -0.38 18.80
C THR A 58 4.08 -0.36 19.19
N GLY A 59 4.99 -0.78 18.29
CA GLY A 59 6.42 -0.97 18.55
C GLY A 59 6.72 -2.07 19.58
N ARG A 60 5.73 -2.93 19.87
CA ARG A 60 5.80 -3.98 20.89
C ARG A 60 5.50 -5.36 20.35
N ARG A 61 4.93 -5.49 19.16
CA ARG A 61 4.47 -6.76 18.62
C ARG A 61 4.71 -6.79 17.13
N THR A 62 5.51 -7.77 16.72
CA THR A 62 5.74 -8.12 15.32
C THR A 62 4.88 -9.32 14.99
N HIS A 63 4.18 -9.27 13.87
CA HIS A 63 3.36 -10.37 13.38
C HIS A 63 4.05 -11.07 12.20
N HIS A 64 4.22 -12.39 12.34
CA HIS A 64 4.83 -13.24 11.32
C HIS A 64 3.75 -13.82 10.40
N PHE A 65 3.88 -13.55 9.11
CA PHE A 65 3.02 -14.03 8.05
C PHE A 65 3.80 -14.93 7.10
N GLN A 66 3.17 -16.02 6.66
CA GLN A 66 3.68 -16.77 5.51
C GLN A 66 2.64 -16.86 4.41
N PHE A 67 3.14 -16.77 3.18
CA PHE A 67 2.42 -16.96 1.94
C PHE A 67 2.91 -18.25 1.30
N ILE A 68 2.06 -19.26 1.33
CA ILE A 68 2.35 -20.60 0.81
C ILE A 68 1.62 -20.74 -0.53
N ASP A 69 2.39 -20.79 -1.61
CA ASP A 69 1.91 -20.97 -2.96
C ASP A 69 2.31 -22.37 -3.44
N MET A 70 1.32 -23.19 -3.80
CA MET A 70 1.50 -24.58 -4.19
C MET A 70 0.95 -24.82 -5.59
N GLU A 71 1.76 -25.42 -6.45
CA GLU A 71 1.32 -25.87 -7.78
C GLU A 71 0.27 -26.98 -7.64
N PRO A 72 -0.60 -27.20 -8.65
CA PRO A 72 -1.49 -28.35 -8.66
C PRO A 72 -0.69 -29.66 -8.51
N ASN A 73 -1.23 -30.63 -7.77
CA ASN A 73 -0.56 -31.92 -7.56
C ASN A 73 0.79 -31.82 -6.84
N SER A 74 0.85 -30.99 -5.80
CA SER A 74 2.03 -30.84 -4.95
C SER A 74 1.70 -31.16 -3.48
N LEU A 75 2.73 -31.53 -2.72
CA LEU A 75 2.67 -31.89 -1.32
C LEU A 75 3.62 -31.00 -0.53
N PHE A 76 3.11 -30.22 0.40
CA PHE A 76 3.90 -29.64 1.47
C PHE A 76 4.13 -30.75 2.49
N LEU A 77 5.39 -31.16 2.66
CA LEU A 77 5.77 -32.22 3.58
C LEU A 77 5.42 -31.94 5.06
N PRO A 78 5.25 -32.99 5.88
CA PRO A 78 4.90 -32.82 7.29
C PRO A 78 5.88 -31.95 8.09
N VAL A 79 5.31 -31.01 8.86
CA VAL A 79 6.04 -30.16 9.80
C VAL A 79 5.34 -30.11 11.16
N LEU A 80 6.13 -29.91 12.22
CA LEU A 80 5.65 -29.69 13.59
C LEU A 80 5.51 -28.20 13.85
N LEU A 81 4.31 -27.74 14.21
CA LEU A 81 4.07 -26.34 14.56
C LEU A 81 4.65 -25.97 15.92
N HIS A 82 5.38 -24.86 15.97
CA HIS A 82 5.89 -24.24 17.20
C HIS A 82 5.00 -23.09 17.70
N ALA A 83 4.06 -22.64 16.88
CA ALA A 83 3.11 -21.57 17.17
C ALA A 83 1.68 -21.95 16.74
N ASP A 84 0.67 -21.29 17.33
CA ASP A 84 -0.69 -21.37 16.80
C ASP A 84 -0.69 -20.75 15.40
N MET A 85 -1.26 -21.47 14.44
CA MET A 85 -1.39 -21.01 13.06
C MET A 85 -2.86 -20.69 12.76
N ILE A 86 -3.12 -19.56 12.11
CA ILE A 86 -4.41 -19.26 11.50
C ILE A 86 -4.19 -19.10 10.01
N LEU A 87 -4.81 -19.97 9.22
CA LEU A 87 -4.67 -19.99 7.77
C LEU A 87 -5.96 -19.53 7.09
N TYR A 88 -5.77 -18.85 5.97
CA TYR A 88 -6.81 -18.43 5.03
C TYR A 88 -6.48 -18.93 3.63
N VAL A 89 -7.46 -19.58 2.99
CA VAL A 89 -7.32 -20.07 1.62
C VAL A 89 -7.68 -18.96 0.63
N LYS A 90 -6.67 -18.34 0.02
CA LYS A 90 -6.83 -17.24 -0.93
C LYS A 90 -7.36 -17.72 -2.29
N SER A 91 -6.84 -18.84 -2.80
CA SER A 91 -7.28 -19.47 -4.05
C SER A 91 -6.95 -20.96 -4.07
N GLY A 92 -7.49 -21.68 -5.05
CA GLY A 92 -7.21 -23.10 -5.23
C GLY A 92 -8.04 -24.01 -4.31
N SER A 93 -7.66 -25.28 -4.30
CA SER A 93 -8.26 -26.31 -3.47
C SER A 93 -7.21 -27.33 -3.07
N GLY A 94 -7.40 -27.96 -1.91
CA GLY A 94 -6.46 -28.92 -1.37
C GLY A 94 -7.02 -29.72 -0.22
N VAL A 95 -6.17 -30.48 0.44
CA VAL A 95 -6.48 -31.21 1.68
C VAL A 95 -5.47 -30.79 2.74
N LEU A 96 -5.98 -30.27 3.85
CA LEU A 96 -5.20 -30.05 5.06
C LEU A 96 -5.36 -31.25 5.98
N SER A 97 -4.24 -31.78 6.43
CA SER A 97 -4.18 -32.93 7.34
C SER A 97 -3.36 -32.56 8.56
N TRP A 98 -3.83 -32.90 9.76
CA TRP A 98 -3.12 -32.56 10.99
C TRP A 98 -3.43 -33.50 12.17
N THR A 99 -2.54 -33.55 13.15
CA THR A 99 -2.75 -34.20 14.45
C THR A 99 -3.14 -33.18 15.52
N GLU A 100 -3.87 -33.60 16.55
CA GLU A 100 -4.11 -32.77 17.72
C GLU A 100 -3.01 -33.03 18.76
N GLY A 101 -2.34 -31.99 19.26
CA GLY A 101 -1.10 -32.10 20.07
C GLY A 101 -1.17 -33.03 21.29
N ASP A 102 -2.32 -33.16 21.94
CA ASP A 102 -2.50 -34.02 23.14
C ASP A 102 -3.02 -35.43 22.82
N LYS A 103 -3.39 -35.70 21.56
CA LYS A 103 -3.96 -36.96 21.10
C LYS A 103 -3.31 -37.34 19.78
N SER A 104 -2.05 -37.77 19.88
CA SER A 104 -1.23 -38.28 18.78
C SER A 104 -1.92 -39.34 17.94
N ASP A 105 -2.87 -40.06 18.52
CA ASP A 105 -3.40 -41.26 17.89
C ASP A 105 -4.36 -40.97 16.72
N LYS A 106 -4.63 -39.73 16.27
CA LYS A 106 -5.57 -39.49 15.15
C LYS A 106 -5.12 -38.34 14.23
N ILE A 107 -5.09 -38.61 12.92
CA ILE A 107 -5.07 -37.56 11.89
C ILE A 107 -6.49 -37.10 11.59
N ASN A 108 -6.66 -35.79 11.63
CA ASN A 108 -7.80 -35.08 11.10
C ASN A 108 -7.49 -34.63 9.68
N GLU A 109 -8.51 -34.63 8.82
CA GLU A 109 -8.39 -34.14 7.45
C GLU A 109 -9.57 -33.25 7.10
N VAL A 110 -9.31 -32.26 6.26
CA VAL A 110 -10.34 -31.39 5.73
C VAL A 110 -10.00 -30.89 4.34
N ASN A 111 -11.03 -30.80 3.49
CA ASN A 111 -10.88 -30.21 2.17
C ASN A 111 -10.86 -28.68 2.29
N LEU A 112 -9.85 -28.08 1.67
CA LEU A 112 -9.67 -26.65 1.54
C LEU A 112 -10.28 -26.15 0.23
N GLN A 113 -10.93 -25.00 0.31
CA GLN A 113 -11.44 -24.23 -0.83
C GLN A 113 -11.28 -22.74 -0.54
N ARG A 114 -11.29 -21.91 -1.59
CA ARG A 114 -11.24 -20.45 -1.46
C ARG A 114 -12.20 -19.92 -0.40
N GLY A 115 -11.68 -19.04 0.46
CA GLY A 115 -12.43 -18.38 1.53
C GLY A 115 -12.50 -19.16 2.84
N ASP A 116 -11.98 -20.39 2.90
CA ASP A 116 -11.93 -21.13 4.15
C ASP A 116 -10.91 -20.54 5.13
N LEU A 117 -11.27 -20.56 6.40
CA LEU A 117 -10.44 -20.26 7.55
C LEU A 117 -10.28 -21.50 8.44
N TYR A 118 -9.04 -21.79 8.82
CA TYR A 118 -8.70 -22.82 9.79
C TYR A 118 -7.71 -22.28 10.82
N SER A 119 -7.73 -22.88 12.01
CA SER A 119 -6.70 -22.63 13.01
C SER A 119 -6.18 -23.95 13.55
N LEU A 120 -4.85 -24.09 13.56
CA LEU A 120 -4.12 -25.19 14.15
C LEU A 120 -3.39 -24.70 15.40
N LYS A 121 -3.29 -25.56 16.41
CA LYS A 121 -2.57 -25.24 17.64
C LYS A 121 -1.10 -25.58 17.53
N SER A 122 -0.26 -24.87 18.29
CA SER A 122 1.12 -25.29 18.49
C SER A 122 1.18 -26.77 18.93
N ASN A 123 2.30 -27.43 18.63
CA ASN A 123 2.49 -28.88 18.83
C ASN A 123 1.60 -29.79 17.94
N SER A 124 0.98 -29.25 16.88
CA SER A 124 0.31 -30.06 15.85
C SER A 124 1.28 -30.40 14.73
N LEU A 125 1.28 -31.65 14.27
CA LEU A 125 1.91 -32.03 12.99
C LEU A 125 0.90 -31.76 11.89
N PHE A 126 1.30 -31.07 10.81
CA PHE A 126 0.43 -30.87 9.65
C PHE A 126 1.17 -30.99 8.33
N TYR A 127 0.41 -31.28 7.27
CA TYR A 127 0.85 -31.24 5.88
C TYR A 127 -0.31 -30.81 4.98
N LEU A 128 0.03 -30.36 3.77
CA LEU A 128 -0.93 -29.86 2.79
C LEU A 128 -0.76 -30.59 1.46
N ASN A 129 -1.87 -31.02 0.88
CA ASN A 129 -1.90 -31.60 -0.46
C ASN A 129 -2.72 -30.69 -1.39
N SER A 130 -2.11 -30.25 -2.48
CA SER A 130 -2.77 -29.46 -3.52
C SER A 130 -3.47 -30.39 -4.53
N THR A 131 -4.80 -30.30 -4.63
CA THR A 131 -5.60 -31.22 -5.45
C THR A 131 -5.69 -30.79 -6.92
N ILE A 132 -5.68 -31.76 -7.85
CA ILE A 132 -6.07 -31.57 -9.25
C ILE A 132 -7.61 -31.48 -9.33
N SER A 133 -8.14 -30.33 -9.75
CA SER A 133 -9.59 -30.14 -10.00
C SER A 133 -9.91 -30.30 -11.49
N SER A 134 -10.91 -31.10 -11.86
CA SER A 134 -11.24 -31.49 -13.24
C SER A 134 -11.84 -30.39 -14.14
N VAL A 135 -11.67 -29.12 -13.79
CA VAL A 135 -12.19 -27.96 -14.55
C VAL A 135 -11.00 -27.11 -15.00
N SER A 136 -11.07 -26.61 -16.23
CA SER A 136 -9.99 -26.13 -17.11
C SER A 136 -9.03 -25.03 -16.60
N ASP A 137 -9.18 -24.54 -15.36
CA ASP A 137 -8.48 -23.31 -14.91
C ASP A 137 -7.51 -23.52 -13.72
N TYR A 138 -7.22 -24.77 -13.31
CA TYR A 138 -6.32 -25.18 -12.20
C TYR A 138 -5.69 -24.04 -11.36
N PRO A 139 -6.46 -23.35 -10.48
CA PRO A 139 -5.88 -22.28 -9.69
C PRO A 139 -4.94 -22.88 -8.64
N ARG A 140 -3.70 -22.40 -8.61
CA ARG A 140 -2.71 -22.72 -7.57
C ARG A 140 -3.32 -22.57 -6.18
N LEU A 141 -3.02 -23.51 -5.29
CA LEU A 141 -3.42 -23.42 -3.90
C LEU A 141 -2.57 -22.33 -3.24
N LYS A 142 -3.21 -21.23 -2.88
CA LYS A 142 -2.56 -20.08 -2.24
C LYS A 142 -3.12 -19.92 -0.84
N ILE A 143 -2.26 -20.02 0.16
CA ILE A 143 -2.61 -19.92 1.57
C ILE A 143 -1.85 -18.74 2.17
N VAL A 144 -2.56 -17.97 3.00
CA VAL A 144 -1.99 -16.93 3.85
C VAL A 144 -2.13 -17.39 5.28
N ALA A 145 -1.02 -17.48 6.01
CA ALA A 145 -0.99 -17.92 7.40
C ALA A 145 -0.38 -16.83 8.28
N ILE A 146 -1.01 -16.57 9.44
CA ILE A 146 -0.41 -15.81 10.54
C ILE A 146 -0.08 -16.78 11.67
N PHE A 147 1.07 -16.57 12.31
CA PHE A 147 1.54 -17.38 13.43
C PHE A 147 1.51 -16.55 14.71
N THR A 148 1.01 -17.15 15.80
CA THR A 148 0.83 -16.48 17.09
C THR A 148 1.22 -17.38 18.25
N ASN A 149 1.89 -16.82 19.25
CA ASN A 149 2.13 -17.47 20.53
C ASN A 149 1.33 -16.74 21.62
N PRO A 150 0.20 -17.29 22.09
CA PRO A 150 -0.66 -16.60 23.05
C PRO A 150 -0.12 -16.61 24.48
N ASP A 151 0.86 -17.47 24.79
CA ASP A 151 1.45 -17.60 26.14
C ASP A 151 2.69 -16.69 26.34
N ASP A 152 3.20 -16.09 25.26
CA ASP A 152 4.36 -15.19 25.30
C ASP A 152 3.88 -13.73 25.42
N ASP A 153 3.44 -13.34 26.62
CA ASP A 153 3.04 -11.95 26.90
C ASP A 153 4.21 -10.94 26.79
N ASP A 154 5.46 -11.42 26.67
CA ASP A 154 6.70 -10.63 26.76
C ASP A 154 7.68 -10.76 25.57
N GLU A 155 7.44 -11.60 24.55
CA GLU A 155 8.40 -11.74 23.43
C GLU A 155 8.05 -10.81 22.25
N LEU A 156 8.96 -9.86 22.01
CA LEU A 156 8.97 -8.94 20.86
C LEU A 156 9.16 -9.65 19.50
N GLN A 157 9.31 -10.97 19.50
CA GLN A 157 9.71 -11.80 18.36
C GLN A 157 8.91 -13.10 18.38
N GLY A 158 8.61 -13.66 17.21
CA GLY A 158 8.02 -15.00 17.09
C GLY A 158 8.94 -16.09 17.67
N PRO A 159 8.49 -17.36 17.69
CA PRO A 159 9.28 -18.46 18.25
C PRO A 159 10.71 -18.46 17.69
N PHE A 160 11.72 -18.52 18.57
CA PHE A 160 13.15 -18.45 18.21
C PHE A 160 13.58 -19.45 17.12
N VAL A 161 12.87 -20.57 17.00
CA VAL A 161 13.16 -21.67 16.05
C VAL A 161 12.36 -21.54 14.73
N GLY A 162 11.60 -20.46 14.57
CA GLY A 162 10.64 -20.29 13.46
C GLY A 162 9.27 -20.92 13.75
N PRO A 163 8.28 -20.75 12.85
CA PRO A 163 6.90 -21.16 13.10
C PRO A 163 6.69 -22.69 13.12
N TYR A 164 7.60 -23.46 12.53
CA TYR A 164 7.55 -24.92 12.49
C TYR A 164 8.92 -25.52 12.14
N SER A 165 9.09 -26.82 12.41
CA SER A 165 10.27 -27.61 11.96
C SER A 165 9.85 -28.80 11.12
N SER A 166 10.67 -29.14 10.13
CA SER A 166 10.45 -30.35 9.33
C SER A 166 10.71 -31.60 10.17
N ILE A 167 10.02 -32.70 9.83
CA ILE A 167 10.33 -34.01 10.40
C ILE A 167 11.79 -34.40 10.19
N SER A 168 12.34 -34.08 9.01
CA SER A 168 13.74 -34.34 8.68
C SER A 168 14.67 -33.70 9.71
N ASP A 169 14.46 -32.43 10.06
CA ASP A 169 15.28 -31.73 11.05
C ASP A 169 15.10 -32.32 12.45
N LEU A 170 13.85 -32.57 12.85
CA LEU A 170 13.55 -33.14 14.17
C LEU A 170 14.19 -34.52 14.40
N VAL A 171 14.30 -35.34 13.37
CA VAL A 171 14.88 -36.69 13.48
C VAL A 171 16.39 -36.67 13.23
N ARG A 172 16.84 -36.03 12.15
CA ARG A 172 18.25 -36.14 11.70
C ARG A 172 19.22 -35.30 12.51
N SER A 173 18.74 -34.38 13.35
CA SER A 173 19.58 -33.60 14.25
C SER A 173 20.12 -34.38 15.45
N PHE A 174 19.64 -35.60 15.72
CA PHE A 174 20.20 -36.47 16.75
C PHE A 174 21.48 -37.17 16.29
N ASP A 175 22.41 -37.39 17.22
CA ASP A 175 23.63 -38.15 16.94
C ASP A 175 23.32 -39.59 16.54
N ARG A 176 24.11 -40.15 15.60
CA ARG A 176 23.92 -41.51 15.08
C ARG A 176 23.77 -42.59 16.16
N PRO A 177 24.57 -42.61 17.25
CA PRO A 177 24.38 -43.60 18.31
C PRO A 177 23.03 -43.49 19.03
N VAL A 178 22.50 -42.28 19.18
CA VAL A 178 21.17 -42.03 19.78
C VAL A 178 20.08 -42.56 18.86
N LEU A 179 20.16 -42.26 17.56
CA LEU A 179 19.22 -42.75 16.56
C LEU A 179 19.22 -44.28 16.49
N GLN A 180 20.40 -44.89 16.45
CA GLN A 180 20.54 -46.35 16.41
C GLN A 180 19.94 -47.02 17.65
N ALA A 181 20.23 -46.48 18.84
CA ALA A 181 19.68 -47.00 20.09
C ALA A 181 18.15 -46.80 20.18
N THR A 182 17.64 -45.69 19.67
CA THR A 182 16.21 -45.32 19.72
C THR A 182 15.38 -46.20 18.78
N PHE A 183 15.79 -46.29 17.51
CA PHE A 183 15.04 -47.04 16.49
C PHE A 183 15.36 -48.53 16.46
N GLN A 184 16.44 -48.96 17.13
CA GLN A 184 16.91 -50.35 17.14
C GLN A 184 17.11 -50.93 15.73
N VAL A 185 17.62 -50.09 14.82
CA VAL A 185 17.88 -50.44 13.41
C VAL A 185 19.38 -50.64 13.16
N PRO A 186 19.76 -51.36 12.07
CA PRO A 186 21.15 -51.50 11.66
C PRO A 186 21.85 -50.16 11.40
N GLN A 187 23.18 -50.13 11.51
CA GLN A 187 23.97 -48.92 11.32
C GLN A 187 23.79 -48.36 9.90
N GLU A 188 23.65 -49.24 8.91
CA GLU A 188 23.47 -48.90 7.50
C GLU A 188 22.21 -48.04 7.28
N VAL A 189 21.13 -48.32 8.02
CA VAL A 189 19.87 -47.55 7.97
C VAL A 189 20.07 -46.14 8.53
N ILE A 190 20.84 -46.01 9.62
CA ILE A 190 21.16 -44.70 10.21
C ILE A 190 22.11 -43.91 9.31
N GLU A 191 23.05 -44.58 8.64
CA GLU A 191 23.94 -43.95 7.66
C GLU A 191 23.16 -43.43 6.46
N GLU A 192 22.23 -44.21 5.92
CA GLU A 192 21.33 -43.76 4.84
C GLU A 192 20.49 -42.56 5.27
N LEU A 193 19.83 -42.65 6.43
CA LEU A 193 19.00 -41.57 6.99
C LEU A 193 19.79 -40.27 7.17
N THR A 194 21.02 -40.36 7.71
CA THR A 194 21.82 -39.17 8.02
C THR A 194 22.56 -38.61 6.80
N ASN A 195 22.94 -39.46 5.82
CA ASN A 195 23.63 -39.04 4.60
C ASN A 195 22.67 -38.58 3.48
N SER A 196 21.37 -38.83 3.60
CA SER A 196 20.36 -38.37 2.62
C SER A 196 20.41 -36.85 2.42
N THR A 197 20.03 -36.34 1.25
CA THR A 197 19.97 -34.88 1.06
C THR A 197 18.82 -34.26 1.86
N ALA A 198 18.91 -32.97 2.19
CA ALA A 198 17.79 -32.27 2.80
C ALA A 198 16.60 -32.28 1.82
N THR A 199 15.42 -32.67 2.32
CA THR A 199 14.21 -32.74 1.49
C THR A 199 13.66 -31.33 1.24
N GLN A 200 13.14 -31.10 0.04
CA GLN A 200 12.43 -29.86 -0.29
C GLN A 200 11.13 -29.76 0.53
N ALA A 201 10.76 -28.56 0.96
CA ALA A 201 9.55 -28.35 1.77
C ALA A 201 8.27 -28.71 1.00
N ILE A 202 8.24 -28.39 -0.30
CA ILE A 202 7.16 -28.72 -1.23
C ILE A 202 7.72 -29.60 -2.33
N VAL A 203 7.04 -30.72 -2.60
CA VAL A 203 7.44 -31.72 -3.62
C VAL A 203 6.26 -32.05 -4.53
N HIS A 204 6.52 -32.69 -5.67
CA HIS A 204 5.45 -33.28 -6.49
C HIS A 204 4.70 -34.36 -5.69
N ALA A 205 3.37 -34.34 -5.73
CA ALA A 205 2.55 -35.42 -5.22
C ALA A 205 2.54 -36.55 -6.26
N ASP A 206 3.50 -37.46 -6.19
CA ASP A 206 3.66 -38.53 -7.19
C ASP A 206 2.43 -39.47 -7.23
N GLN A 207 1.76 -39.58 -8.38
CA GLN A 207 0.56 -40.43 -8.53
C GLN A 207 0.88 -41.89 -8.90
N GLN A 208 2.13 -42.34 -8.77
CA GLN A 208 2.54 -43.69 -9.18
C GLN A 208 2.22 -44.80 -8.19
N SER A 209 1.24 -44.58 -7.34
CA SER A 209 0.59 -45.68 -6.68
C SER A 209 -0.92 -45.43 -6.62
N GLU A 210 -1.67 -46.48 -6.98
CA GLU A 210 -3.11 -46.56 -6.78
C GLU A 210 -3.44 -46.02 -5.39
N LYS A 211 -4.59 -45.35 -5.23
CA LYS A 211 -5.05 -44.72 -3.96
C LYS A 211 -4.79 -45.54 -2.69
N GLU A 212 -4.64 -46.86 -2.82
CA GLU A 212 -4.26 -47.81 -1.78
C GLU A 212 -2.83 -47.59 -1.22
N SER A 213 -1.80 -47.24 -2.02
CA SER A 213 -0.44 -47.12 -1.49
C SER A 213 -0.11 -45.78 -0.83
N TRP A 214 -0.76 -44.67 -1.21
CA TRP A 214 -0.64 -43.42 -0.44
C TRP A 214 -1.32 -43.54 0.93
N GLU A 215 -2.42 -44.28 1.01
CA GLU A 215 -3.06 -44.61 2.28
C GLU A 215 -2.16 -45.52 3.14
N GLU A 216 -1.44 -46.46 2.54
CA GLU A 216 -0.41 -47.28 3.20
C GLU A 216 0.84 -46.48 3.59
N GLU A 217 1.40 -45.62 2.74
CA GLU A 217 2.54 -44.75 3.07
C GLU A 217 2.18 -43.76 4.19
N MET A 218 0.97 -43.19 4.13
CA MET A 218 0.45 -42.41 5.25
C MET A 218 0.15 -43.27 6.46
N MET A 219 -0.21 -44.55 6.31
CA MET A 219 -0.28 -45.50 7.43
C MET A 219 1.10 -45.75 8.04
N HIS A 220 2.18 -45.77 7.26
CA HIS A 220 3.56 -45.91 7.75
C HIS A 220 4.05 -44.64 8.44
N VAL A 221 3.80 -43.46 7.86
CA VAL A 221 4.03 -42.17 8.53
C VAL A 221 3.24 -42.14 9.84
N ASN A 222 1.96 -42.50 9.81
CA ASN A 222 1.11 -42.57 10.99
C ASN A 222 1.64 -43.56 12.03
N ALA A 223 2.01 -44.77 11.64
CA ALA A 223 2.56 -45.78 12.55
C ALA A 223 3.90 -45.35 13.14
N MET A 224 4.77 -44.70 12.36
CA MET A 224 6.04 -44.12 12.80
C MET A 224 5.83 -43.05 13.88
N PHE A 225 4.72 -42.31 13.81
CA PHE A 225 4.34 -41.28 14.79
C PHE A 225 3.29 -41.73 15.82
N GLY A 226 2.97 -43.03 15.91
CA GLY A 226 2.00 -43.58 16.87
C GLY A 226 0.52 -43.24 16.61
N ILE A 227 0.18 -42.86 15.38
CA ILE A 227 -1.13 -42.35 14.97
C ILE A 227 -2.05 -43.49 14.47
N GLN A 228 -3.25 -43.65 15.04
CA GLN A 228 -4.31 -44.60 14.64
C GLN A 228 -5.50 -43.93 13.89
N ARG A 229 -5.70 -44.22 12.60
CA ARG A 229 -6.90 -43.72 11.88
C ARG A 229 -8.20 -44.38 12.40
N PHE A 230 -9.28 -43.60 12.48
CA PHE A 230 -10.66 -44.09 12.65
C PHE A 230 -11.40 -44.06 11.31
N ASP A 231 -12.11 -45.14 11.00
CA ASP A 231 -12.92 -45.32 9.79
C ASP A 231 -13.96 -44.20 9.60
N LYS A 232 -14.10 -43.75 8.34
CA LYS A 232 -15.20 -42.89 7.87
C LYS A 232 -16.52 -43.66 7.83
N GLN A 233 -17.09 -44.02 8.98
CA GLN A 233 -18.50 -44.38 9.09
C GLN A 233 -18.99 -44.28 10.54
N GLU A 234 -19.59 -43.14 10.89
CA GLU A 234 -20.83 -43.06 11.68
C GLU A 234 -21.28 -41.60 11.82
N ALA A 235 -21.85 -41.07 10.74
CA ALA A 235 -22.81 -39.98 10.87
C ALA A 235 -24.18 -40.59 11.20
N ASN A 236 -24.49 -40.80 12.49
CA ASN A 236 -25.90 -40.80 12.89
C ASN A 236 -26.19 -40.48 14.37
N LYS A 237 -26.98 -39.42 14.52
CA LYS A 237 -27.99 -39.16 15.57
C LYS A 237 -27.54 -39.27 17.03
N LYS A 238 -27.32 -38.11 17.66
CA LYS A 238 -28.10 -37.67 18.85
C LYS A 238 -27.85 -36.20 19.24
N LYS A 239 -28.99 -35.52 19.44
CA LYS A 239 -29.26 -34.26 20.17
C LYS A 239 -28.66 -32.96 19.63
N LYS A 240 -29.57 -32.07 19.18
CA LYS A 240 -29.36 -30.65 18.87
C LYS A 240 -28.75 -29.90 20.07
N LYS A 241 -27.42 -29.91 20.17
CA LYS A 241 -26.64 -28.76 20.64
C LYS A 241 -26.05 -28.12 19.39
N LYS A 242 -26.04 -26.78 19.26
CA LYS A 242 -25.40 -26.07 18.14
C LYS A 242 -24.00 -26.67 17.94
N LYS A 243 -23.80 -27.43 16.85
CA LYS A 243 -22.51 -28.00 16.49
C LYS A 243 -21.72 -26.84 15.88
N TYR A 244 -20.90 -26.19 16.70
CA TYR A 244 -19.94 -25.20 16.21
C TYR A 244 -19.11 -25.89 15.12
N THR A 245 -19.10 -25.33 13.91
CA THR A 245 -18.32 -25.88 12.80
C THR A 245 -16.85 -25.66 13.09
N THR A 246 -16.03 -26.68 12.85
CA THR A 246 -14.55 -26.59 12.88
C THR A 246 -13.99 -25.80 11.71
N THR A 247 -14.85 -25.35 10.80
CA THR A 247 -14.53 -24.69 9.55
C THR A 247 -15.42 -23.45 9.40
N PHE A 248 -14.88 -22.38 8.83
CA PHE A 248 -15.63 -21.18 8.50
C PHE A 248 -15.25 -20.73 7.09
N ASN A 249 -16.22 -20.52 6.20
CA ASN A 249 -15.96 -19.98 4.87
C ASN A 249 -16.55 -18.58 4.78
N ILE A 250 -15.69 -17.58 4.57
CA ILE A 250 -16.07 -16.16 4.61
C ILE A 250 -17.11 -15.82 3.54
N TYR A 251 -17.04 -16.47 2.38
CA TYR A 251 -17.92 -16.17 1.23
C TYR A 251 -19.24 -16.96 1.24
N LYS A 252 -19.41 -17.93 2.13
CA LYS A 252 -20.67 -18.69 2.28
C LYS A 252 -21.60 -18.10 3.35
N GLU A 253 -21.09 -17.21 4.18
CA GLU A 253 -21.85 -16.55 5.25
C GLU A 253 -22.30 -15.15 4.82
N ALA A 254 -23.40 -14.66 5.40
CA ALA A 254 -23.88 -13.32 5.13
C ALA A 254 -22.89 -12.26 5.66
N PRO A 255 -22.60 -11.19 4.90
CA PRO A 255 -21.82 -10.05 5.39
C PRO A 255 -22.43 -9.44 6.65
N ASP A 256 -21.60 -8.86 7.51
CA ASP A 256 -22.08 -8.10 8.67
C ASP A 256 -22.59 -6.72 8.25
N PHE A 257 -22.05 -6.19 7.16
CA PHE A 257 -22.50 -4.98 6.51
C PHE A 257 -22.43 -5.14 4.98
N GLN A 258 -23.44 -4.62 4.27
CA GLN A 258 -23.46 -4.60 2.81
C GLN A 258 -24.34 -3.44 2.29
N ASN A 259 -23.85 -2.74 1.28
CA ASN A 259 -24.61 -1.75 0.51
C ASN A 259 -24.06 -1.63 -0.92
N CYS A 260 -24.41 -0.58 -1.66
CA CYS A 260 -23.93 -0.34 -3.03
C CYS A 260 -22.43 -0.04 -3.13
N ASN A 261 -21.79 0.34 -2.02
CA ASN A 261 -20.38 0.75 -1.97
C ASN A 261 -19.45 -0.39 -1.53
N GLY A 262 -20.01 -1.55 -1.21
CA GLY A 262 -19.22 -2.70 -0.76
C GLY A 262 -19.89 -3.58 0.29
N TRP A 263 -19.08 -4.44 0.91
CA TRP A 263 -19.47 -5.28 2.02
C TRP A 263 -18.30 -5.57 2.97
N SER A 264 -18.61 -5.92 4.21
CA SER A 264 -17.61 -6.37 5.18
C SER A 264 -18.09 -7.54 6.01
N LYS A 265 -17.14 -8.37 6.46
CA LYS A 265 -17.37 -9.51 7.34
C LYS A 265 -16.28 -9.59 8.39
N VAL A 266 -16.66 -9.76 9.65
CA VAL A 266 -15.77 -10.05 10.77
C VAL A 266 -16.04 -11.47 11.27
N VAL A 267 -14.98 -12.22 11.49
CA VAL A 267 -14.97 -13.59 12.00
C VAL A 267 -14.25 -13.58 13.33
N THR A 268 -14.98 -13.91 14.38
CA THR A 268 -14.47 -13.95 15.76
C THR A 268 -14.51 -15.36 16.31
N LYS A 269 -14.05 -15.55 17.54
CA LYS A 269 -14.22 -16.80 18.29
C LYS A 269 -15.68 -17.26 18.44
N HIS A 270 -16.65 -16.36 18.25
CA HIS A 270 -18.08 -16.69 18.30
C HIS A 270 -18.54 -17.42 17.03
N ASP A 271 -17.88 -17.14 15.91
CA ASP A 271 -18.16 -17.69 14.58
C ASP A 271 -17.32 -18.94 14.35
N LEU A 272 -16.01 -18.86 14.63
CA LEU A 272 -15.05 -19.95 14.54
C LEU A 272 -14.39 -20.18 15.90
N ARG A 273 -14.83 -21.20 16.63
CA ARG A 273 -14.31 -21.51 17.98
C ARG A 273 -12.80 -21.80 17.99
N ALA A 274 -12.23 -22.22 16.87
CA ALA A 274 -10.79 -22.47 16.75
C ALA A 274 -9.95 -21.19 16.99
N LEU A 275 -10.51 -19.99 16.77
CA LEU A 275 -9.89 -18.70 17.10
C LEU A 275 -9.90 -18.40 18.62
N GLN A 276 -10.49 -19.29 19.43
CA GLN A 276 -10.43 -19.14 20.88
C GLN A 276 -9.00 -19.38 21.38
N GLY A 277 -8.48 -18.43 22.15
CA GLY A 277 -7.13 -18.49 22.71
C GLY A 277 -6.05 -17.84 21.87
N SER A 278 -6.20 -17.71 20.54
CA SER A 278 -5.18 -17.10 19.67
C SER A 278 -5.05 -15.58 19.81
N GLN A 279 -6.01 -14.94 20.48
CA GLN A 279 -6.13 -13.48 20.51
C GLN A 279 -6.23 -12.83 19.12
N ILE A 280 -6.59 -13.56 18.06
CA ILE A 280 -6.77 -13.02 16.71
C ILE A 280 -8.22 -13.14 16.23
N GLY A 281 -8.71 -12.09 15.58
CA GLY A 281 -9.93 -12.09 14.75
C GLY A 281 -9.56 -11.98 13.28
N VAL A 282 -10.46 -12.37 12.37
CA VAL A 282 -10.26 -12.23 10.92
C VAL A 282 -11.34 -11.33 10.37
N TYR A 283 -11.04 -10.49 9.38
CA TYR A 283 -12.05 -9.68 8.72
C TYR A 283 -11.74 -9.52 7.24
N VAL A 284 -12.78 -9.31 6.44
CA VAL A 284 -12.69 -9.02 5.00
C VAL A 284 -13.52 -7.79 4.71
N VAL A 285 -12.96 -6.91 3.88
CA VAL A 285 -13.64 -5.73 3.36
C VAL A 285 -13.53 -5.77 1.84
N ASN A 286 -14.64 -5.49 1.18
CA ASN A 286 -14.72 -5.29 -0.25
C ASN A 286 -15.32 -3.90 -0.47
N LEU A 287 -14.56 -3.01 -1.08
CA LEU A 287 -15.01 -1.70 -1.55
C LEU A 287 -15.18 -1.76 -3.06
N THR A 288 -16.35 -1.38 -3.56
CA THR A 288 -16.54 -1.15 -4.99
C THR A 288 -15.77 0.08 -5.45
N LYS A 289 -15.52 0.24 -6.75
CA LYS A 289 -14.81 1.41 -7.28
C LYS A 289 -15.35 2.75 -6.75
N GLY A 290 -14.46 3.72 -6.52
CA GLY A 290 -14.81 5.03 -5.99
C GLY A 290 -15.51 5.00 -4.63
N SER A 291 -15.32 3.95 -3.82
CA SER A 291 -15.91 3.81 -2.49
C SER A 291 -14.87 3.90 -1.38
N MET A 292 -15.34 4.14 -0.16
CA MET A 292 -14.52 4.27 1.03
C MET A 292 -15.14 3.55 2.22
N MET A 293 -14.31 2.86 3.01
CA MET A 293 -14.63 2.56 4.40
C MET A 293 -14.34 3.82 5.23
N GLY A 294 -15.40 4.42 5.77
CA GLY A 294 -15.36 5.74 6.37
C GLY A 294 -14.40 5.83 7.57
N PRO A 295 -13.98 7.05 7.94
CA PRO A 295 -13.01 7.26 9.01
C PRO A 295 -13.45 6.60 10.32
N HIS A 296 -12.61 5.73 10.85
CA HIS A 296 -12.87 4.99 12.09
C HIS A 296 -11.57 4.61 12.81
N TRP A 297 -11.66 4.24 14.08
CA TRP A 297 -10.54 3.61 14.80
C TRP A 297 -10.97 2.32 15.49
N ASN A 298 -9.99 1.46 15.72
CA ASN A 298 -10.17 0.22 16.45
C ASN A 298 -9.82 0.39 17.94
N PRO A 299 -10.75 0.15 18.87
CA PRO A 299 -10.53 0.40 20.29
C PRO A 299 -9.84 -0.73 21.03
N SER A 300 -9.76 -1.95 20.47
CA SER A 300 -9.29 -3.15 21.21
C SER A 300 -8.09 -3.86 20.62
N GLY A 301 -7.85 -3.74 19.31
CA GLY A 301 -6.71 -4.37 18.64
C GLY A 301 -6.25 -3.54 17.46
N ALA A 302 -5.00 -3.74 17.07
CA ALA A 302 -4.49 -3.31 15.78
C ALA A 302 -5.05 -4.22 14.68
N GLU A 303 -4.92 -3.74 13.45
CA GLU A 303 -5.29 -4.46 12.24
C GLU A 303 -4.04 -4.66 11.38
N VAL A 304 -3.84 -5.90 10.94
CA VAL A 304 -2.80 -6.26 9.97
C VAL A 304 -3.47 -6.90 8.78
N ALA A 305 -3.48 -6.22 7.64
CA ALA A 305 -4.26 -6.56 6.47
C ALA A 305 -3.39 -6.88 5.27
N MET A 306 -3.84 -7.83 4.45
CA MET A 306 -3.30 -8.14 3.14
C MET A 306 -4.31 -7.76 2.06
N VAL A 307 -3.84 -7.09 1.01
CA VAL A 307 -4.66 -6.82 -0.17
C VAL A 307 -4.88 -8.12 -0.97
N LEU A 308 -6.14 -8.50 -1.11
CA LEU A 308 -6.55 -9.69 -1.85
C LEU A 308 -6.67 -9.41 -3.35
N ASP A 309 -7.23 -8.25 -3.71
CA ASP A 309 -7.49 -7.86 -5.09
C ASP A 309 -7.62 -6.33 -5.24
N GLY A 310 -7.21 -5.85 -6.41
CA GLY A 310 -7.21 -4.42 -6.76
C GLY A 310 -6.17 -3.59 -6.00
N GLU A 311 -6.43 -2.29 -5.98
CA GLU A 311 -5.56 -1.27 -5.41
C GLU A 311 -6.40 -0.28 -4.60
N GLY A 312 -5.77 0.34 -3.60
CA GLY A 312 -6.45 1.28 -2.73
C GLY A 312 -5.50 2.24 -2.03
N MET A 313 -6.07 3.33 -1.52
CA MET A 313 -5.39 4.31 -0.69
C MET A 313 -5.79 4.09 0.77
N VAL A 314 -4.80 3.97 1.64
CA VAL A 314 -5.01 3.85 3.10
C VAL A 314 -4.45 5.11 3.76
N GLN A 315 -5.32 5.82 4.48
CA GLN A 315 -4.93 6.96 5.30
C GLN A 315 -5.01 6.56 6.77
N VAL A 316 -3.94 6.80 7.52
CA VAL A 316 -3.87 6.60 8.96
C VAL A 316 -3.45 7.90 9.63
N VAL A 317 -4.25 8.35 10.60
CA VAL A 317 -4.06 9.60 11.32
C VAL A 317 -3.42 9.29 12.66
N CYS A 318 -2.36 10.03 13.00
CA CYS A 318 -1.79 9.98 14.33
C CYS A 318 -2.68 10.76 15.31
N PRO A 319 -3.23 10.11 16.36
CA PRO A 319 -4.12 10.77 17.31
C PRO A 319 -3.37 11.64 18.35
N SER A 320 -2.07 11.41 18.59
CA SER A 320 -1.33 12.07 19.67
C SER A 320 -0.15 12.90 19.18
N ARG A 321 -0.44 14.09 18.66
CA ARG A 321 0.58 15.13 18.43
C ARG A 321 1.08 15.79 19.73
N LEU A 322 0.37 15.57 20.84
CA LEU A 322 0.68 16.19 22.14
C LEU A 322 1.73 15.41 22.94
N THR A 323 1.73 14.07 22.86
CA THR A 323 2.66 13.23 23.62
C THR A 323 3.78 12.64 22.78
N ASN A 324 3.63 12.57 21.45
CA ASN A 324 4.65 12.03 20.56
C ASN A 324 4.77 12.89 19.30
N LYS A 325 5.86 13.67 19.20
CA LYS A 325 6.11 14.54 18.04
C LYS A 325 6.49 13.78 16.78
N ASP A 326 6.94 12.54 16.91
CA ASP A 326 7.38 11.72 15.78
C ASP A 326 6.23 10.92 15.14
N CYS A 327 5.07 10.90 15.79
CA CYS A 327 3.88 10.25 15.29
C CYS A 327 3.25 11.11 14.18
N LYS A 328 3.36 10.64 12.93
CA LYS A 328 2.92 11.34 11.72
C LYS A 328 1.67 10.69 11.12
N ASN A 329 0.91 11.49 10.39
CA ASN A 329 -0.14 10.96 9.53
C ASN A 329 0.54 10.25 8.34
N THR A 330 0.00 9.11 7.94
CA THR A 330 0.50 8.36 6.79
C THR A 330 -0.60 8.22 5.76
N ARG A 331 -0.24 8.33 4.48
CA ARG A 331 -1.08 8.00 3.33
C ARG A 331 -0.28 7.04 2.46
N VAL A 332 -0.83 5.88 2.16
CA VAL A 332 -0.12 4.82 1.43
C VAL A 332 -1.01 4.21 0.35
N ARG A 333 -0.48 4.13 -0.87
CA ARG A 333 -1.04 3.30 -1.94
C ARG A 333 -0.65 1.85 -1.69
N VAL A 334 -1.64 0.97 -1.67
CA VAL A 334 -1.46 -0.47 -1.51
C VAL A 334 -2.09 -1.20 -2.69
N GLU A 335 -1.45 -2.28 -3.11
CA GLU A 335 -1.90 -3.09 -4.24
C GLU A 335 -1.93 -4.58 -3.90
N LYS A 336 -2.45 -5.39 -4.82
CA LYS A 336 -2.63 -6.83 -4.64
C LYS A 336 -1.37 -7.54 -4.18
N GLY A 337 -1.41 -8.00 -2.93
CA GLY A 337 -0.31 -8.69 -2.27
C GLY A 337 0.34 -7.86 -1.16
N ASP A 338 0.19 -6.55 -1.15
CA ASP A 338 0.76 -5.74 -0.08
C ASP A 338 0.15 -6.11 1.27
N VAL A 339 0.98 -6.01 2.31
CA VAL A 339 0.55 -6.13 3.70
C VAL A 339 0.67 -4.76 4.35
N PHE A 340 -0.37 -4.30 5.04
CA PHE A 340 -0.38 -3.02 5.72
C PHE A 340 -0.95 -3.11 7.14
N THR A 341 -0.59 -2.15 8.00
CA THR A 341 -1.08 -2.09 9.38
C THR A 341 -1.87 -0.83 9.67
N VAL A 342 -2.87 -0.97 10.54
CA VAL A 342 -3.58 0.14 11.18
C VAL A 342 -3.50 -0.07 12.69
N PRO A 343 -2.73 0.76 13.42
CA PRO A 343 -2.52 0.52 14.84
C PRO A 343 -3.79 0.85 15.64
N ARG A 344 -3.91 0.23 16.82
CA ARG A 344 -5.02 0.50 17.74
C ARG A 344 -5.13 2.01 18.02
N PHE A 345 -6.35 2.51 18.14
CA PHE A 345 -6.67 3.94 18.38
C PHE A 345 -6.26 4.93 17.28
N HIS A 346 -5.71 4.49 16.15
CA HIS A 346 -5.42 5.39 15.04
C HIS A 346 -6.64 5.49 14.13
N PRO A 347 -7.22 6.70 13.94
CA PRO A 347 -8.27 6.89 12.95
C PRO A 347 -7.72 6.58 11.56
N SER A 348 -8.49 5.82 10.78
CA SER A 348 -8.10 5.39 9.45
C SER A 348 -9.26 5.40 8.49
N ALA A 349 -8.96 5.55 7.21
CA ALA A 349 -9.88 5.39 6.11
C ALA A 349 -9.21 4.60 4.99
N GLN A 350 -9.98 3.74 4.33
CA GLN A 350 -9.54 2.91 3.23
C GLN A 350 -10.40 3.24 2.02
N MET A 351 -9.78 3.51 0.88
CA MET A 351 -10.44 4.04 -0.30
C MET A 351 -10.05 3.23 -1.52
N SER A 352 -11.01 2.89 -2.37
CA SER A 352 -10.74 2.34 -3.70
C SER A 352 -10.64 3.47 -4.72
N PHE A 353 -9.79 3.29 -5.72
CA PHE A 353 -9.73 4.18 -6.88
C PHE A 353 -10.98 4.04 -7.77
N ASN A 354 -11.17 5.00 -8.67
CA ASN A 354 -12.27 5.03 -9.65
C ASN A 354 -12.15 3.91 -10.69
N ASN A 355 -10.95 3.39 -10.91
CA ASN A 355 -10.63 2.38 -11.92
C ASN A 355 -10.92 0.94 -11.47
N GLY A 356 -11.09 0.68 -10.17
CA GLY A 356 -11.06 -0.68 -9.64
C GLY A 356 -11.67 -0.81 -8.24
N SER A 357 -12.08 -2.04 -7.90
CA SER A 357 -12.52 -2.36 -6.54
C SER A 357 -11.30 -2.63 -5.65
N PHE A 358 -11.42 -2.35 -4.35
CA PHE A 358 -10.37 -2.62 -3.37
C PHE A 358 -10.84 -3.69 -2.38
N VAL A 359 -10.18 -4.86 -2.39
CA VAL A 359 -10.54 -5.99 -1.52
C VAL A 359 -9.34 -6.38 -0.67
N PHE A 360 -9.52 -6.36 0.65
CA PHE A 360 -8.49 -6.75 1.60
C PHE A 360 -9.05 -7.65 2.70
N MET A 361 -8.18 -8.49 3.25
CA MET A 361 -8.46 -9.34 4.40
C MET A 361 -7.41 -9.05 5.46
N GLY A 362 -7.81 -8.95 6.71
CA GLY A 362 -6.85 -8.75 7.79
C GLY A 362 -7.11 -9.59 9.02
N PHE A 363 -6.09 -9.61 9.86
CA PHE A 363 -6.10 -10.15 11.20
C PHE A 363 -6.19 -8.99 12.19
N SER A 364 -7.19 -9.01 13.05
CA SER A 364 -7.24 -8.12 14.19
C SER A 364 -6.49 -8.75 15.34
N THR A 365 -5.64 -7.99 16.04
CA THR A 365 -4.85 -8.46 17.19
C THR A 365 -5.69 -8.69 18.46
N THR A 366 -6.99 -8.91 18.29
CA THR A 366 -7.91 -9.38 19.33
C THR A 366 -8.91 -10.39 18.76
N SER A 367 -9.14 -11.50 19.48
CA SER A 367 -10.20 -12.48 19.15
C SER A 367 -11.56 -12.13 19.79
N LYS A 368 -11.61 -11.02 20.54
CA LYS A 368 -12.85 -10.46 21.10
C LYS A 368 -13.48 -9.52 20.06
N LYS A 369 -14.74 -9.13 20.31
CA LYS A 369 -15.44 -8.19 19.43
C LYS A 369 -14.74 -6.82 19.46
N ASN A 370 -13.91 -6.55 18.46
CA ASN A 370 -13.35 -5.23 18.18
C ASN A 370 -14.43 -4.46 17.41
N GLN A 371 -15.20 -3.61 18.10
CA GLN A 371 -16.23 -2.80 17.43
C GLN A 371 -15.57 -1.50 16.93
N PRO A 372 -15.36 -1.33 15.62
CA PRO A 372 -14.77 -0.10 15.10
C PRO A 372 -15.64 1.10 15.49
N GLN A 373 -14.99 2.19 15.86
CA GLN A 373 -15.64 3.44 16.26
C GLN A 373 -15.60 4.40 15.08
N PHE A 374 -16.73 4.60 14.41
CA PHE A 374 -16.82 5.44 13.23
C PHE A 374 -16.95 6.93 13.61
N LEU A 375 -16.37 7.80 12.79
CA LEU A 375 -16.48 9.26 12.91
C LEU A 375 -17.63 9.83 12.05
N ALA A 376 -18.12 9.06 11.09
CA ALA A 376 -19.21 9.44 10.20
C ALA A 376 -20.34 8.40 10.20
N GLY A 377 -21.50 8.81 9.70
CA GLY A 377 -22.69 7.97 9.63
C GLY A 377 -23.48 7.91 10.94
N LYS A 378 -24.58 7.15 10.92
CA LYS A 378 -25.56 7.07 12.01
C LYS A 378 -24.98 6.56 13.33
N ASP A 379 -24.02 5.64 13.26
CA ASP A 379 -23.40 5.05 14.45
C ASP A 379 -22.09 5.76 14.81
N SER A 380 -21.90 7.00 14.33
CA SER A 380 -20.74 7.82 14.66
C SER A 380 -20.68 8.15 16.15
N VAL A 381 -19.49 8.05 16.73
CA VAL A 381 -19.19 8.49 18.10
C VAL A 381 -19.49 9.97 18.33
N LEU A 382 -19.47 10.79 17.28
CA LEU A 382 -19.80 12.22 17.39
C LEU A 382 -21.28 12.40 17.73
N GLN A 383 -22.16 11.47 17.35
CA GLN A 383 -23.60 11.54 17.70
C GLN A 383 -23.87 11.32 19.19
N ALA A 384 -22.90 10.79 19.94
CA ALA A 384 -23.02 10.58 21.38
C ALA A 384 -22.69 11.85 22.20
N LEU A 385 -22.13 12.88 21.56
CA LEU A 385 -21.70 14.12 22.20
C LEU A 385 -22.72 15.25 21.96
N ASP A 386 -22.85 16.14 22.95
CA ASP A 386 -23.68 17.34 22.80
C ASP A 386 -23.09 18.29 21.75
N GLU A 387 -23.95 18.86 20.90
CA GLU A 387 -23.52 19.72 19.79
C GLU A 387 -22.69 20.93 20.25
N SER A 388 -23.01 21.50 21.42
CA SER A 388 -22.24 22.63 21.97
C SER A 388 -20.85 22.21 22.42
N ILE A 389 -20.71 21.00 22.96
CA ILE A 389 -19.41 20.43 23.36
C ILE A 389 -18.57 20.11 22.14
N LEU A 390 -19.17 19.56 21.08
CA LEU A 390 -18.50 19.36 19.79
C LEU A 390 -18.05 20.69 19.18
N GLY A 391 -18.89 21.73 19.23
CA GLY A 391 -18.58 23.05 18.69
C GLY A 391 -17.36 23.66 19.38
N VAL A 392 -17.31 23.57 20.71
CA VAL A 392 -16.13 23.99 21.48
C VAL A 392 -14.91 23.12 21.17
N SER A 393 -15.07 21.80 21.07
CA SER A 393 -13.96 20.86 20.85
C SER A 393 -13.30 21.00 19.48
N LEU A 394 -14.11 21.25 18.44
CA LEU A 394 -13.65 21.45 17.06
C LEU A 394 -13.37 22.92 16.75
N ASN A 395 -13.68 23.84 17.67
CA ASN A 395 -13.60 25.28 17.49
C ASN A 395 -14.41 25.78 16.27
N VAL A 396 -15.66 25.32 16.17
CA VAL A 396 -16.61 25.68 15.10
C VAL A 396 -17.98 26.04 15.66
N SER A 397 -18.82 26.68 14.83
CA SER A 397 -20.18 27.06 15.23
C SER A 397 -21.09 25.84 15.42
N ASN A 398 -22.10 25.93 16.29
CA ASN A 398 -23.12 24.88 16.43
C ASN A 398 -23.84 24.60 15.11
N THR A 399 -24.01 25.61 14.24
CA THR A 399 -24.57 25.41 12.90
C THR A 399 -23.68 24.48 12.06
N THR A 400 -22.37 24.67 12.11
CA THR A 400 -21.38 23.80 11.46
C THR A 400 -21.40 22.39 12.05
N VAL A 401 -21.50 22.25 13.38
CA VAL A 401 -21.65 20.95 14.03
C VAL A 401 -22.92 20.25 13.59
N GLY A 402 -24.06 20.95 13.62
CA GLY A 402 -25.34 20.44 13.17
C GLY A 402 -25.26 19.94 11.73
N GLN A 403 -24.61 20.69 10.84
CA GLN A 403 -24.34 20.25 9.46
C GLN A 403 -23.40 19.03 9.39
N LEU A 404 -22.35 18.97 10.21
CA LEU A 404 -21.39 17.86 10.25
C LEU A 404 -22.02 16.54 10.71
N VAL A 405 -22.91 16.58 11.70
CA VAL A 405 -23.58 15.38 12.25
C VAL A 405 -24.94 15.10 11.59
N SER A 406 -25.43 16.01 10.73
CA SER A 406 -26.69 15.86 10.00
C SER A 406 -26.75 14.73 8.96
N PRO A 407 -25.65 14.31 8.28
CA PRO A 407 -25.72 13.24 7.28
C PRO A 407 -26.06 11.92 7.96
N ARG A 408 -27.35 11.56 7.90
CA ARG A 408 -27.96 10.40 8.58
C ARG A 408 -28.07 9.18 7.68
N ASP A 409 -27.67 9.29 6.41
CA ASP A 409 -27.73 8.19 5.46
C ASP A 409 -26.63 7.17 5.78
N LYS A 410 -27.13 6.14 6.46
CA LYS A 410 -26.47 4.94 6.98
C LYS A 410 -25.39 4.41 6.05
N SER A 411 -24.13 4.66 6.35
CA SER A 411 -23.14 3.65 5.99
C SER A 411 -21.79 3.84 6.66
N ILE A 412 -21.18 2.71 7.01
CA ILE A 412 -19.74 2.63 7.25
C ILE A 412 -18.95 2.55 5.93
N LEU A 413 -19.59 2.13 4.83
CA LEU A 413 -19.05 2.09 3.47
C LEU A 413 -19.76 3.12 2.58
N MET A 414 -19.10 4.21 2.21
CA MET A 414 -19.71 5.34 1.50
C MET A 414 -19.11 5.54 0.11
N ASP A 415 -19.83 6.28 -0.72
CA ASP A 415 -19.30 6.77 -1.99
C ASP A 415 -18.22 7.82 -1.69
N CYS A 416 -17.12 7.75 -2.42
CA CYS A 416 -15.97 8.65 -2.32
C CYS A 416 -15.26 8.66 -3.67
N THR A 417 -16.00 9.07 -4.70
CA THR A 417 -15.47 9.19 -6.07
C THR A 417 -14.27 10.14 -6.05
N SER A 418 -13.15 9.70 -6.62
CA SER A 418 -11.89 10.45 -6.71
C SER A 418 -11.12 10.71 -5.41
N CYS A 419 -11.59 10.26 -4.24
CA CYS A 419 -10.90 10.54 -2.98
C CYS A 419 -9.51 9.91 -2.88
N ALA A 420 -9.34 8.72 -3.47
CA ALA A 420 -8.06 8.02 -3.49
C ALA A 420 -7.06 8.75 -4.40
N GLU A 421 -7.53 9.19 -5.58
CA GLU A 421 -6.79 9.97 -6.57
C GLU A 421 -6.37 11.34 -6.01
N GLU A 422 -7.28 12.05 -5.36
CA GLU A 422 -6.96 13.35 -4.73
C GLU A 422 -5.90 13.20 -3.63
N LEU A 423 -5.98 12.13 -2.83
CA LEU A 423 -4.95 11.85 -1.83
C LEU A 423 -3.62 11.48 -2.49
N GLU A 424 -3.62 10.69 -3.55
CA GLU A 424 -2.42 10.35 -4.31
C GLU A 424 -1.74 11.58 -4.91
N MET A 425 -2.49 12.43 -5.61
CA MET A 425 -2.00 13.70 -6.13
C MET A 425 -1.45 14.61 -5.02
N SER A 426 -2.10 14.63 -3.85
CA SER A 426 -1.61 15.42 -2.71
C SER A 426 -0.28 14.91 -2.17
N ILE A 427 0.01 13.61 -2.31
CA ILE A 427 1.28 12.99 -1.90
C ILE A 427 2.39 13.34 -2.91
N GLU A 428 2.09 13.32 -4.20
CA GLU A 428 3.04 13.68 -5.28
C GLU A 428 3.44 15.17 -5.22
N GLN A 429 2.55 16.03 -4.74
CA GLN A 429 2.80 17.46 -4.59
C GLN A 429 3.50 17.85 -3.27
N GLU A 430 3.76 16.90 -2.36
CA GLU A 430 4.45 17.20 -1.10
C GLU A 430 5.95 17.47 -1.35
N PRO A 431 6.50 18.63 -0.91
CA PRO A 431 7.88 18.99 -1.19
C PRO A 431 8.87 18.03 -0.49
N GLY A 432 9.79 17.46 -1.27
CA GLY A 432 10.86 16.58 -0.78
C GLY A 432 10.63 15.08 -0.95
N LYS A 433 9.60 14.65 -1.71
CA LYS A 433 9.60 13.31 -2.30
C LYS A 433 10.36 13.33 -3.62
N GLU A 434 11.44 12.56 -3.70
CA GLU A 434 12.09 12.24 -4.98
C GLU A 434 11.06 11.55 -5.86
N ARG A 435 10.80 12.12 -7.05
CA ARG A 435 10.06 11.42 -8.09
C ARG A 435 10.89 10.19 -8.49
N PRO A 436 10.26 9.05 -8.84
CA PRO A 436 11.01 7.92 -9.36
C PRO A 436 11.92 8.36 -10.52
N GLU A 437 13.18 7.94 -10.55
CA GLU A 437 14.14 8.31 -11.61
C GLU A 437 13.57 8.02 -13.01
N GLU A 438 12.74 6.97 -13.15
CA GLU A 438 12.06 6.63 -14.41
C GLU A 438 11.03 7.68 -14.85
N GLU A 439 10.32 8.34 -13.92
CA GLU A 439 9.38 9.41 -14.24
C GLU A 439 10.10 10.71 -14.58
N GLU A 440 11.22 11.01 -13.90
CA GLU A 440 12.08 12.14 -14.26
C GLU A 440 12.71 11.94 -15.65
N GLU A 441 13.18 10.73 -15.97
CA GLU A 441 13.70 10.41 -17.31
C GLU A 441 12.62 10.46 -18.39
N GLU A 442 11.37 10.06 -18.10
CA GLU A 442 10.27 10.15 -19.06
C GLU A 442 9.83 11.61 -19.29
N GLU A 443 9.81 12.43 -18.24
CA GLU A 443 9.52 13.86 -18.32
C GLU A 443 10.63 14.61 -19.06
N GLU A 444 11.91 14.35 -18.76
CA GLU A 444 13.05 14.91 -19.51
C GLU A 444 13.00 14.51 -20.99
N ARG A 445 12.66 13.25 -21.32
CA ARG A 445 12.50 12.83 -22.72
C ARG A 445 11.36 13.57 -23.42
N ARG A 446 10.23 13.79 -22.74
CA ARG A 446 9.10 14.54 -23.31
C ARG A 446 9.46 16.01 -23.51
N GLU A 447 10.18 16.62 -22.58
CA GLU A 447 10.68 17.99 -22.72
C GLU A 447 11.70 18.10 -23.87
N GLU A 448 12.60 17.12 -24.03
CA GLU A 448 13.53 17.06 -25.17
C GLU A 448 12.79 16.88 -26.50
N GLU A 449 11.76 16.02 -26.56
CA GLU A 449 10.93 15.83 -27.76
C GLU A 449 10.14 17.11 -28.10
N GLU A 450 9.55 17.79 -27.12
CA GLU A 450 8.85 19.07 -27.34
C GLU A 450 9.82 20.19 -27.74
N GLU A 451 11.04 20.23 -27.20
CA GLU A 451 12.06 21.21 -27.59
C GLU A 451 12.59 20.93 -29.00
N GLU A 452 12.76 19.66 -29.37
CA GLU A 452 13.15 19.26 -30.72
C GLU A 452 12.05 19.58 -31.75
N GLU A 453 10.77 19.32 -31.43
CA GLU A 453 9.64 19.73 -32.25
C GLU A 453 9.58 21.26 -32.44
N ARG A 454 9.78 22.05 -31.36
CA ARG A 454 9.86 23.51 -31.45
C ARG A 454 11.02 23.96 -32.33
N ARG A 455 12.20 23.34 -32.20
CA ARG A 455 13.36 23.66 -33.04
C ARG A 455 13.14 23.29 -34.50
N GLU A 456 12.45 22.18 -34.78
CA GLU A 456 12.06 21.82 -36.14
C GLU A 456 11.03 22.81 -36.71
N GLU A 457 10.06 23.24 -35.91
CA GLU A 457 9.07 24.25 -36.30
C GLU A 457 9.75 25.60 -36.60
N GLU A 458 10.62 26.07 -35.72
CA GLU A 458 11.43 27.28 -35.94
C GLU A 458 12.34 27.17 -37.18
N GLN A 459 12.87 25.99 -37.50
CA GLN A 459 13.65 25.77 -38.73
C GLN A 459 12.77 25.69 -39.98
N ARG A 460 11.53 25.18 -39.87
CA ARG A 460 10.54 25.21 -40.95
C ARG A 460 10.06 26.63 -41.24
N GLU A 461 9.91 27.45 -40.20
CA GLU A 461 9.55 28.87 -40.31
C GLU A 461 10.74 29.71 -40.80
N GLY A 462 11.95 29.49 -40.27
CA GLY A 462 13.19 30.16 -40.67
C GLY A 462 13.69 29.79 -42.08
N GLY A 463 13.17 28.71 -42.66
CA GLY A 463 13.44 28.28 -44.05
C GLY A 463 12.60 28.99 -45.12
N ARG A 464 11.56 29.73 -44.74
CA ARG A 464 10.80 30.61 -45.64
C ARG A 464 11.28 32.04 -45.48
N GLY A 465 12.44 32.33 -46.04
CA GLY A 465 12.89 33.70 -46.24
C GLY A 465 12.03 34.44 -47.27
N GLU A 466 10.88 34.95 -46.86
CA GLU A 466 10.36 36.23 -47.37
C GLU A 466 10.60 37.25 -46.26
N LYS A 467 11.37 38.30 -46.55
CA LYS A 467 11.49 39.45 -45.64
C LYS A 467 10.14 40.15 -45.64
N GLU A 468 9.29 39.76 -44.71
CA GLU A 468 8.05 40.48 -44.44
C GLU A 468 8.42 41.87 -43.91
N THR A 469 7.76 42.88 -44.46
CA THR A 469 7.97 44.25 -43.99
C THR A 469 7.26 44.45 -42.65
N PRO A 470 7.73 45.36 -41.78
CA PRO A 470 7.07 45.61 -40.48
C PRO A 470 5.56 45.94 -40.60
N GLU A 471 5.11 46.45 -41.75
CA GLU A 471 3.69 46.68 -42.05
C GLU A 471 2.90 45.37 -42.25
N GLU A 472 3.51 44.33 -42.83
CA GLU A 472 2.88 43.01 -43.02
C GLU A 472 2.80 42.23 -41.70
N GLU A 473 3.79 42.39 -40.81
CA GLU A 473 3.76 41.82 -39.46
C GLU A 473 2.65 42.44 -38.60
N MET A 474 2.48 43.77 -38.65
CA MET A 474 1.37 44.45 -37.98
C MET A 474 0.00 44.08 -38.59
N SER A 475 -0.08 43.95 -39.92
CA SER A 475 -1.30 43.52 -40.61
C SER A 475 -1.75 42.14 -40.15
N ARG A 476 -0.83 41.17 -40.08
CA ARG A 476 -1.14 39.81 -39.59
C ARG A 476 -1.46 39.76 -38.10
N GLY A 477 -0.76 40.57 -37.30
CA GLY A 477 -1.08 40.72 -35.88
C GLY A 477 -2.51 41.25 -35.65
N ARG A 478 -2.98 42.14 -36.53
CA ARG A 478 -4.35 42.65 -36.51
C ARG A 478 -5.38 41.61 -36.94
N GLU A 479 -5.13 40.88 -38.04
CA GLU A 479 -6.02 39.79 -38.48
C GLU A 479 -6.15 38.71 -37.40
N ARG A 480 -5.05 38.34 -36.73
CA ARG A 480 -5.07 37.32 -35.67
C ARG A 480 -5.87 37.76 -34.43
N ARG A 481 -5.80 39.05 -34.06
CA ARG A 481 -6.59 39.63 -32.97
C ARG A 481 -8.07 39.76 -33.32
N GLU A 482 -8.40 40.04 -34.59
CA GLU A 482 -9.79 40.04 -35.07
C GLU A 482 -10.37 38.62 -35.11
N GLU A 483 -9.61 37.61 -35.55
CA GLU A 483 -10.02 36.19 -35.52
C GLU A 483 -10.21 35.66 -34.08
N GLU A 484 -9.32 36.00 -33.14
CA GLU A 484 -9.50 35.64 -31.72
C GLU A 484 -10.74 36.29 -31.12
N ALA A 485 -11.03 37.56 -31.46
CA ALA A 485 -12.23 38.25 -31.01
C ALA A 485 -13.51 37.59 -31.56
N GLU A 486 -13.53 37.22 -32.84
CA GLU A 486 -14.66 36.49 -33.45
C GLU A 486 -14.82 35.07 -32.87
N ALA A 487 -13.72 34.38 -32.53
CA ALA A 487 -13.75 33.07 -31.90
C ALA A 487 -14.28 33.13 -30.45
N GLU A 488 -13.89 34.14 -29.66
CA GLU A 488 -14.46 34.40 -28.33
C GLU A 488 -15.96 34.70 -28.41
N GLU A 489 -16.41 35.44 -29.42
CA GLU A 489 -17.84 35.74 -29.66
C GLU A 489 -18.63 34.48 -30.03
N GLN A 490 -18.06 33.59 -30.87
CA GLN A 490 -18.68 32.32 -31.23
C GLN A 490 -18.72 31.30 -30.07
N MET A 491 -17.70 31.30 -29.20
CA MET A 491 -17.67 30.45 -28.00
C MET A 491 -18.64 30.94 -26.92
N GLY A 492 -18.90 32.24 -26.83
CA GLY A 492 -19.94 32.82 -25.97
C GLY A 492 -21.37 32.47 -26.41
N GLY A 493 -21.60 32.23 -27.70
CA GLY A 493 -22.93 31.93 -28.26
C GLY A 493 -23.41 30.48 -28.16
N ARG A 494 -22.56 29.51 -27.77
CA ARG A 494 -22.92 28.08 -27.74
C ARG A 494 -23.34 27.54 -26.37
N GLY A 495 -23.30 28.34 -25.31
CA GLY A 495 -23.88 28.01 -24.01
C GLY A 495 -25.24 28.68 -23.83
N GLY A 496 -26.34 27.92 -23.85
CA GLY A 496 -27.72 28.42 -23.71
C GLY A 496 -28.09 28.99 -22.32
N LYS A 497 -27.36 30.00 -21.83
CA LYS A 497 -27.73 30.83 -20.67
C LYS A 497 -27.93 32.27 -21.17
N LYS A 498 -29.09 32.87 -20.85
CA LYS A 498 -29.31 34.30 -21.05
C LYS A 498 -28.36 35.07 -20.15
N GLU A 499 -27.42 35.81 -20.74
CA GLU A 499 -26.51 36.70 -20.03
C GLU A 499 -27.29 37.85 -19.36
N THR A 500 -26.79 38.30 -18.21
CA THR A 500 -27.41 39.38 -17.44
C THR A 500 -26.94 40.76 -17.95
N PRO A 501 -27.72 41.85 -17.81
CA PRO A 501 -27.31 43.18 -18.27
C PRO A 501 -26.01 43.72 -17.64
N GLU A 502 -25.60 43.18 -16.49
CA GLU A 502 -24.31 43.53 -15.85
C GLU A 502 -23.11 42.86 -16.53
N GLU A 503 -23.27 41.63 -17.03
CA GLU A 503 -22.22 40.91 -17.76
C GLU A 503 -21.95 41.53 -19.14
N GLU A 504 -23.01 41.98 -19.82
CA GLU A 504 -22.94 42.69 -21.10
C GLU A 504 -22.19 44.03 -20.95
N MET A 505 -22.49 44.78 -19.88
CA MET A 505 -21.82 46.04 -19.58
C MET A 505 -20.34 45.85 -19.19
N SER A 506 -20.03 44.76 -18.48
CA SER A 506 -18.65 44.42 -18.13
C SER A 506 -17.81 44.03 -19.35
N ARG A 507 -18.39 43.28 -20.30
CA ARG A 507 -17.73 42.97 -21.58
C ARG A 507 -17.48 44.22 -22.42
N SER A 508 -18.47 45.12 -22.51
CA SER A 508 -18.30 46.39 -23.24
C SER A 508 -17.14 47.22 -22.69
N ARG A 509 -17.01 47.33 -21.35
CA ARG A 509 -15.90 48.04 -20.71
C ARG A 509 -14.55 47.34 -20.90
N GLY A 510 -14.55 46.00 -20.94
CA GLY A 510 -13.35 45.22 -21.22
C GLY A 510 -12.84 45.46 -22.64
N ARG A 511 -13.74 45.60 -23.61
CA ARG A 511 -13.40 45.91 -25.01
C ARG A 511 -12.81 47.32 -25.15
N GLU A 512 -13.46 48.31 -24.56
CA GLU A 512 -13.02 49.72 -24.59
C GLU A 512 -11.61 49.88 -23.97
N ARG A 513 -11.35 49.16 -22.86
CA ARG A 513 -10.02 49.16 -22.23
C ARG A 513 -8.93 48.50 -23.09
N ARG A 514 -9.26 47.41 -23.80
CA ARG A 514 -8.30 46.74 -24.69
C ARG A 514 -7.96 47.61 -25.91
N GLU A 515 -8.91 48.39 -26.41
CA GLU A 515 -8.67 49.38 -27.47
C GLU A 515 -7.78 50.52 -26.97
N GLU A 516 -8.02 51.07 -25.77
CA GLU A 516 -7.15 52.09 -25.16
C GLU A 516 -5.73 51.58 -24.89
N GLU A 517 -5.57 50.34 -24.42
CA GLU A 517 -4.24 49.74 -24.18
C GLU A 517 -3.47 49.54 -25.50
N ALA A 518 -4.16 49.17 -26.59
CA ALA A 518 -3.54 49.04 -27.91
C ALA A 518 -3.08 50.38 -28.50
N GLU A 519 -3.89 51.45 -28.37
CA GLU A 519 -3.49 52.80 -28.81
C GLU A 519 -2.31 53.34 -27.99
N ALA A 520 -2.25 53.05 -26.68
CA ALA A 520 -1.15 53.46 -25.82
C ALA A 520 0.18 52.74 -26.16
N GLU A 521 0.13 51.46 -26.54
CA GLU A 521 1.31 50.72 -27.01
C GLU A 521 1.84 51.29 -28.34
N GLU A 522 0.96 51.68 -29.26
CA GLU A 522 1.33 52.34 -30.51
C GLU A 522 2.06 53.69 -30.25
N GLU A 523 1.56 54.49 -29.30
CA GLU A 523 2.16 55.78 -28.95
C GLU A 523 3.53 55.62 -28.24
N MET A 524 3.69 54.57 -27.43
CA MET A 524 4.99 54.26 -26.79
C MET A 524 6.02 53.70 -27.76
N GLY A 525 5.60 52.88 -28.73
CA GLY A 525 6.46 52.35 -29.79
C GLY A 525 7.11 53.46 -30.62
N GLY A 526 6.32 54.46 -31.03
CA GLY A 526 6.81 55.61 -31.80
C GLY A 526 7.83 56.49 -31.05
N ARG A 527 7.66 56.70 -29.74
CA ARG A 527 8.63 57.47 -28.92
C ARG A 527 9.95 56.72 -28.69
N GLY A 528 9.89 55.39 -28.60
CA GLY A 528 11.07 54.55 -28.42
C GLY A 528 12.01 54.56 -29.64
N GLU A 529 11.44 54.61 -30.84
CA GLU A 529 12.21 54.70 -32.10
C GLU A 529 12.91 56.05 -32.27
N ASP A 530 12.24 57.16 -31.95
CA ASP A 530 12.81 58.51 -32.00
C ASP A 530 13.99 58.68 -31.01
N GLU A 531 13.88 58.13 -29.79
CA GLU A 531 14.98 58.15 -28.83
C GLU A 531 16.19 57.30 -29.27
N ARG A 532 15.94 56.16 -29.95
CA ARG A 532 16.99 55.28 -30.46
C ARG A 532 17.74 55.93 -31.62
N ALA A 533 17.00 56.57 -32.54
CA ALA A 533 17.57 57.34 -33.64
C ALA A 533 18.38 58.55 -33.14
N GLY A 534 17.94 59.20 -32.06
CA GLY A 534 18.68 60.28 -31.39
C GLY A 534 20.02 59.81 -30.80
N ARG A 535 20.03 58.69 -30.07
CA ARG A 535 21.25 58.13 -29.47
C ARG A 535 22.26 57.64 -30.51
N GLN A 536 21.80 57.03 -31.60
CA GLN A 536 22.69 56.61 -32.69
C GLN A 536 23.40 57.79 -33.37
N ARG A 537 22.72 58.94 -33.55
CA ARG A 537 23.36 60.16 -34.07
C ARG A 537 24.41 60.73 -33.10
N GLU A 538 24.14 60.72 -31.79
CA GLU A 538 25.12 61.18 -30.79
C GLU A 538 26.35 60.26 -30.67
N GLU A 539 26.18 58.95 -30.87
CA GLU A 539 27.29 57.99 -30.87
C GLU A 539 28.15 58.08 -32.14
N GLU A 540 27.56 58.32 -33.31
CA GLU A 540 28.30 58.59 -34.55
C GLU A 540 29.16 59.87 -34.45
N GLU A 541 28.67 60.92 -33.78
CA GLU A 541 29.46 62.15 -33.56
C GLU A 541 30.60 62.00 -32.53
N ARG A 542 30.48 61.07 -31.56
CA ARG A 542 31.55 60.78 -30.58
C ARG A 542 32.58 59.77 -31.08
N GLY A 543 32.26 59.01 -32.12
CA GLY A 543 33.07 57.91 -32.65
C GLY A 543 34.20 58.31 -33.61
N GLU A 544 34.42 59.60 -33.91
CA GLU A 544 35.56 60.01 -34.75
C GLU A 544 36.91 59.86 -34.00
N PRO A 545 37.85 59.02 -34.48
CA PRO A 545 39.13 58.77 -33.82
C PRO A 545 40.03 60.01 -33.75
N TRP A 546 40.64 60.24 -32.58
CA TRP A 546 41.48 61.39 -32.24
C TRP A 546 42.72 61.60 -33.15
N GLU A 547 43.13 60.59 -33.93
CA GLU A 547 44.24 60.72 -34.89
C GLU A 547 43.84 61.48 -36.18
N ASN A 548 42.55 61.55 -36.54
CA ASN A 548 42.08 62.38 -37.66
C ASN A 548 41.79 63.84 -37.26
N LYS A 549 41.71 64.13 -35.95
CA LYS A 549 41.62 65.50 -35.42
C LYS A 549 42.98 66.20 -35.30
N LYS A 550 44.10 65.47 -35.21
CA LYS A 550 45.46 66.06 -35.21
C LYS A 550 46.06 66.33 -36.59
N LEU A 551 45.59 65.65 -37.65
CA LEU A 551 45.98 65.99 -39.03
C LEU A 551 45.22 67.21 -39.59
N LYS A 552 44.05 67.56 -39.03
CA LYS A 552 43.26 68.75 -39.41
C LYS A 552 43.60 70.02 -38.63
N LEU A 553 44.39 69.93 -37.56
CA LEU A 553 44.77 71.08 -36.70
C LEU A 553 46.19 71.63 -36.95
N ASN A 554 46.93 71.09 -37.92
CA ASN A 554 48.28 71.55 -38.30
C ASN A 554 48.42 72.00 -39.76
N THR A 555 47.30 72.24 -40.46
CA THR A 555 47.33 72.77 -41.85
C THR A 555 46.66 74.13 -42.03
N GLU A 556 46.04 74.70 -41.00
CA GLU A 556 45.51 76.06 -41.06
C GLU A 556 45.77 76.81 -39.74
N VAL A 557 46.40 77.98 -39.87
CA VAL A 557 46.78 78.97 -38.84
C VAL A 557 48.23 78.89 -38.36
N GLY A 558 49.14 79.20 -39.30
CA GLY A 558 50.52 79.61 -39.02
C GLY A 558 51.18 80.26 -40.23
N LYS A 559 50.37 80.96 -41.04
CA LYS A 559 50.78 81.81 -42.16
C LYS A 559 50.03 83.14 -42.03
N VAL A 560 50.30 83.85 -40.95
CA VAL A 560 50.16 85.32 -40.83
C VAL A 560 51.28 85.78 -39.89
N GLU A 561 52.41 86.15 -40.49
CA GLU A 561 53.45 86.98 -39.86
C GLU A 561 52.99 88.44 -39.90
N SER A 562 53.00 89.11 -38.75
CA SER A 562 53.38 90.53 -38.57
C SER A 562 53.59 90.83 -37.09
#